data_AF-A0A7Z9FA03-F1
#
_entry.id   AF-A0A7Z9FA03-F1
#
_cell.length_a   1.000
_cell.length_b   1.000
_cell.length_c   1.000
_cell.angle_alpha   90.00
_cell.angle_beta   90.00
_cell.angle_gamma   90.00
#
_symmetry.space_group_name_H-M   'P 1'
#
loop_
_entity.id
_entity.type
_entity.pdbx_description
1 polymer ?
#
loop_
_entity_poly.entity_id
_entity_poly.type
_entity_poly.pdbx_seq_one_letter_code
_entity_poly.pdbx_strand_id
1 'polypeptide(L)' 'MSSANTHDILIIGAGIAGLGAAYRLRENDVVVLETNNFAGGRTESRQLGDYVYNAG' A
#
# COMPACT_ATOMS: atom_id res chain seq x y z
N MET A 1 8.97 -20.34 17.76
CA MET A 1 9.82 -20.10 16.57
C MET A 1 9.01 -19.32 15.56
N SER A 2 9.47 -18.15 15.12
CA SER A 2 8.92 -17.50 13.92
C SER A 2 9.42 -18.29 12.71
N SER A 3 8.53 -18.88 11.90
CA SER A 3 8.93 -19.34 10.58
C SER A 3 9.25 -18.12 9.72
N ALA A 4 10.33 -18.16 8.96
CA ALA A 4 10.58 -17.14 7.95
C ALA A 4 9.54 -17.33 6.84
N ASN A 5 8.66 -16.35 6.64
CA ASN A 5 7.78 -16.32 5.48
C ASN A 5 8.58 -15.82 4.28
N THR A 6 8.66 -16.65 3.26
CA THR A 6 9.33 -16.33 1.99
C THR A 6 8.24 -15.98 0.98
N HIS A 7 8.42 -14.84 0.31
CA HIS A 7 7.54 -14.36 -0.75
C HIS A 7 8.37 -14.12 -2.01
N ASP A 8 7.75 -14.26 -3.18
CA ASP A 8 8.44 -14.03 -4.46
C ASP A 8 8.85 -12.56 -4.61
N ILE A 9 7.98 -11.64 -4.16
CA ILE A 9 8.16 -10.20 -4.35
C ILE A 9 7.74 -9.43 -3.11
N LEU A 10 8.63 -8.54 -2.65
CA LEU A 10 8.36 -7.54 -1.62
C LEU A 10 8.34 -6.14 -2.25
N ILE A 11 7.24 -5.41 -2.03
CA ILE A 11 7.09 -4.01 -2.44
C ILE A 11 7.05 -3.15 -1.18
N ILE A 12 7.95 -2.17 -1.08
CA ILE A 12 8.02 -1.26 0.06
C ILE A 12 7.31 0.05 -0.31
N GLY A 13 6.21 0.32 0.36
CA GLY A 13 5.32 1.47 0.18
C GLY A 13 4.04 1.13 -0.59
N ALA A 14 2.88 1.38 0.01
CA ALA A 14 1.55 1.25 -0.60
C ALA A 14 1.05 2.59 -1.20
N GLY A 15 1.96 3.39 -1.76
CA GLY A 15 1.60 4.53 -2.61
C GLY A 15 1.13 4.10 -4.00
N ILE A 16 0.73 5.05 -4.84
CA ILE A 16 0.24 4.76 -6.21
C ILE A 16 1.19 3.91 -7.05
N ALA A 17 2.50 4.12 -6.90
CA ALA A 17 3.52 3.35 -7.60
C ALA A 17 3.59 1.89 -7.09
N GLY A 18 3.62 1.69 -5.77
CA GLY A 18 3.69 0.36 -5.17
C GLY A 18 2.43 -0.46 -5.41
N LEU A 19 1.25 0.14 -5.25
CA LEU A 19 -0.02 -0.50 -5.57
C LEU A 19 -0.14 -0.81 -7.08
N GLY A 20 0.31 0.12 -7.94
CA GLY A 20 0.35 -0.12 -9.38
C GLY A 20 1.27 -1.27 -9.77
N ALA A 21 2.44 -1.38 -9.13
CA ALA A 21 3.36 -2.50 -9.32
C ALA A 21 2.75 -3.81 -8.82
N ALA A 22 2.18 -3.82 -7.61
CA ALA A 22 1.51 -4.99 -7.03
C ALA A 22 0.38 -5.49 -7.94
N TYR A 23 -0.44 -4.58 -8.47
CA TYR A 23 -1.51 -4.91 -9.41
C TYR A 23 -0.97 -5.59 -10.68
N ARG A 24 0.13 -5.07 -11.25
CA ARG A 24 0.74 -5.67 -12.45
C ARG A 24 1.39 -7.03 -12.17
N LEU A 25 1.83 -7.27 -10.94
CA LEU A 25 2.54 -8.48 -10.52
C LEU A 25 1.64 -9.48 -9.78
N ARG A 26 0.33 -9.23 -9.70
CA ARG A 26 -0.64 -9.93 -8.84
C ARG A 26 -0.79 -11.45 -9.08
N GLU A 27 -0.18 -11.98 -10.14
CA GLU A 27 -0.14 -13.43 -10.41
C GLU A 27 1.01 -14.15 -9.65
N ASN A 28 1.88 -13.40 -8.95
CA ASN A 28 2.96 -13.93 -8.10
C ASN A 28 2.59 -13.79 -6.61
N ASP A 29 3.36 -14.41 -5.71
CA ASP A 29 3.23 -14.16 -4.26
C ASP A 29 3.86 -12.80 -3.90
N VAL A 30 3.00 -11.76 -3.83
CA VAL A 30 3.39 -10.37 -3.60
C VAL A 30 2.95 -9.91 -2.21
N VAL A 31 3.89 -9.35 -1.45
CA VAL A 31 3.59 -8.62 -0.21
C VAL A 31 3.94 -7.14 -0.37
N VAL A 32 2.99 -6.28 -0.04
CA VAL A 32 3.19 -4.83 0.06
C VAL A 32 3.30 -4.44 1.52
N LEU A 33 4.39 -3.77 1.89
CA LEU A 33 4.63 -3.27 3.25
C LEU A 33 4.53 -1.74 3.25
N GLU A 34 3.66 -1.19 4.10
CA GLU A 34 3.45 0.26 4.23
C GLU A 34 3.71 0.69 5.67
N THR A 35 4.32 1.86 5.84
CA THR A 35 4.62 2.40 7.17
C THR A 35 3.38 3.02 7.82
N ASN A 36 2.44 3.50 7.02
CA ASN A 36 1.20 4.09 7.49
C ASN A 36 0.10 3.04 7.68
N ASN A 37 -0.93 3.39 8.45
CA ASN A 37 -2.12 2.56 8.62
C ASN A 37 -3.09 2.61 7.43
N PHE A 38 -2.72 3.31 6.36
CA PHE A 38 -3.53 3.50 5.17
C PHE A 38 -2.65 3.47 3.91
N ALA A 39 -3.25 3.08 2.80
CA ALA A 39 -2.62 3.10 1.49
C ALA A 39 -2.89 4.43 0.75
N GLY A 40 -2.21 4.65 -0.38
CA GLY A 40 -2.34 5.86 -1.21
C GLY A 40 -1.07 6.70 -1.24
N GLY A 41 -0.26 6.62 -0.18
CA GLY A 41 1.00 7.34 -0.05
C GLY A 41 0.75 8.84 -0.01
N ARG A 42 1.14 9.56 -1.06
CA ARG A 42 0.86 11.00 -1.15
C ARG A 42 -0.59 11.29 -1.50
N THR A 43 -1.34 10.34 -2.06
CA THR A 43 -2.76 10.51 -2.36
C THR A 43 -3.60 10.18 -1.13
N GLU A 44 -4.21 11.18 -0.53
CA GLU A 44 -4.92 11.08 0.75
C GLU A 44 -6.23 11.87 0.71
N SER A 45 -7.32 11.23 1.13
CA SER A 45 -8.59 11.90 1.40
C SER A 45 -8.82 11.96 2.90
N ARG A 46 -9.14 13.14 3.43
CA ARG A 46 -9.43 13.34 4.86
C ARG A 46 -10.85 13.84 5.05
N GLN A 47 -11.44 13.45 6.19
CA GLN A 47 -12.75 13.90 6.62
C GLN A 47 -12.61 15.09 7.60
N LEU A 48 -13.36 16.15 7.37
CA LEU A 48 -13.55 17.27 8.29
C LEU A 48 -15.05 17.54 8.45
N GLY A 49 -15.63 17.10 9.58
CA GLY A 49 -17.08 17.17 9.78
C GLY A 49 -17.80 16.36 8.70
N ASP A 50 -18.71 17.01 7.96
CA ASP A 50 -19.45 16.40 6.85
C ASP A 50 -18.74 16.52 5.48
N TYR A 51 -17.53 17.09 5.46
CA TYR A 51 -16.78 17.35 4.23
C TYR A 51 -15.59 16.39 4.06
N VAL A 52 -15.48 15.77 2.89
CA VAL A 52 -14.28 15.04 2.45
C VAL A 52 -13.46 15.93 1.54
N TYR A 53 -12.16 16.01 1.77
CA TYR A 53 -11.24 16.77 0.94
C TYR A 53 -9.99 16.00 0.60
N ASN A 54 -9.39 16.35 -0.53
CA ASN A 54 -8.08 15.86 -0.93
C ASN A 54 -7.00 16.60 -0.12
N ALA A 55 -6.21 15.85 0.64
CA ALA A 55 -5.09 16.35 1.45
C ALA A 55 -3.73 16.12 0.77
N GLY A 56 -3.73 15.44 -0.37
CA GLY A 56 -2.58 15.11 -1.23
C GLY A 56 -2.97 14.10 -2.29
#